data_AF-A0A3P7N3M8-F1
#
_entry.id   AF-A0A3P7N3M8-F1
#
_cell.length_a   1.000
_cell.length_b   1.000
_cell.length_c   1.000
_cell.angle_alpha   90.00
_cell.angle_beta   90.00
_cell.angle_gamma   90.00
#
_symmetry.space_group_name_H-M   'P 1'
#
loop_
_entity.id
_entity.type
_entity.pdbx_description
1 polymer ?
#
loop_
_entity_poly.entity_id
_entity_poly.type
_entity_poly.pdbx_seq_one_letter_code
_entity_poly.pdbx_strand_id
1 'polypeptide(L)'
;MEPADTVSPVKEFWVQYQMDSETEGTQWRTHPVPVQAHPNDRIEGDQRMVSGKATVALQPFGHYVFRVLARNGVGDSSPTRVKDSCITPPKQPDRNPAGVWAKGASPENMVVHWRPMPREEWNGQNFHYKIRYVIS
;
A
#
# COMPACT_ATOMS: atom_id res chain seq x y z
N MET A 1 -12.39 -47.28 2.78
CA MET A 1 -12.99 -45.93 2.78
C MET A 1 -11.88 -44.98 3.17
N GLU A 2 -11.20 -44.41 2.17
CA GLU A 2 -10.15 -43.40 2.40
C GLU A 2 -10.86 -42.10 2.82
N PRO A 3 -10.63 -41.55 4.03
CA PRO A 3 -11.15 -40.24 4.36
C PRO A 3 -10.09 -39.17 4.10
N ALA A 4 -10.57 -38.01 3.67
CA ALA A 4 -9.84 -36.76 3.49
C ALA A 4 -8.98 -36.63 2.21
N ASP A 5 -9.65 -36.66 1.06
CA ASP A 5 -9.21 -35.82 -0.07
C ASP A 5 -9.42 -34.34 0.30
N THR A 6 -8.48 -33.87 1.11
CA THR A 6 -8.28 -32.50 1.56
C THR A 6 -7.51 -31.80 0.46
N VAL A 7 -8.22 -31.13 -0.45
CA VAL A 7 -7.66 -30.37 -1.57
C VAL A 7 -6.85 -29.18 -1.03
N SER A 8 -5.64 -29.47 -0.53
CA SER A 8 -4.65 -28.59 0.10
C SER A 8 -5.18 -27.56 1.12
N PRO A 9 -4.86 -27.67 2.43
CA PRO A 9 -5.27 -26.67 3.41
C PRO A 9 -4.69 -25.28 3.10
N VAL A 10 -5.39 -24.22 3.52
CA VAL A 10 -4.88 -22.85 3.46
C VAL A 10 -3.56 -22.77 4.23
N LYS A 11 -2.53 -22.22 3.58
CA LYS A 11 -1.20 -22.03 4.16
C LYS A 11 -0.98 -20.59 4.57
N GLU A 12 -1.53 -19.65 3.82
CA GLU A 12 -1.21 -18.22 3.93
C GLU A 12 -2.41 -17.33 3.61
N PHE A 13 -2.47 -16.18 4.26
CA PHE A 13 -3.34 -15.07 3.87
C PHE A 13 -2.50 -13.88 3.43
N TRP A 14 -2.84 -13.32 2.27
CA TRP A 14 -2.17 -12.17 1.69
C TRP A 14 -3.06 -10.94 1.81
N VAL A 15 -2.51 -9.89 2.42
CA VAL A 15 -3.19 -8.60 2.55
C VAL A 15 -2.80 -7.73 1.38
N GLN A 16 -3.80 -7.19 0.70
CA GLN A 16 -3.63 -6.17 -0.33
C GLN A 16 -4.34 -4.89 0.07
N TYR A 17 -3.79 -3.76 -0.34
CA TYR A 17 -4.31 -2.44 0.00
C TYR A 17 -4.15 -1.46 -1.16
N GLN A 18 -5.01 -0.44 -1.15
CA GLN A 18 -5.02 0.63 -2.14
C GLN A 18 -5.25 1.96 -1.42
N MET A 19 -4.52 3.00 -1.82
CA MET A 19 -4.65 4.37 -1.32
C MET A 19 -5.48 5.18 -2.31
N ASP A 20 -6.37 6.05 -1.80
CA ASP A 20 -7.14 7.06 -2.53
C ASP A 20 -7.85 6.50 -3.77
N SER A 21 -8.53 5.36 -3.60
CA SER A 21 -9.18 4.62 -4.69
C SER A 21 -10.20 5.41 -5.50
N GLU A 22 -10.61 6.58 -5.03
CA GLU A 22 -11.63 7.44 -5.64
C GLU A 22 -11.06 8.59 -6.46
N THR A 23 -9.84 9.07 -6.20
CA THR A 23 -9.40 10.37 -6.72
C THR A 23 -8.16 10.33 -7.58
N GLU A 24 -7.29 9.33 -7.48
CA GLU A 24 -6.25 9.01 -8.48
C GLU A 24 -5.39 7.86 -7.94
N GLY A 25 -5.56 6.67 -8.51
CA GLY A 25 -4.69 5.51 -8.32
C GLY A 25 -5.35 4.32 -7.62
N THR A 26 -4.84 3.10 -7.72
CA THR A 26 -3.77 2.49 -8.53
C THR A 26 -3.93 0.98 -8.25
N GLN A 27 -3.18 0.17 -8.99
CA GLN A 27 -3.02 -1.26 -8.75
C GLN A 27 -2.97 -1.63 -7.25
N TRP A 28 -3.70 -2.67 -6.88
CA TRP A 28 -3.62 -3.26 -5.54
C TRP A 28 -2.17 -3.57 -5.17
N ARG A 29 -1.70 -2.98 -4.07
CA ARG A 29 -0.38 -3.28 -3.52
C ARG A 29 -0.49 -4.50 -2.61
N THR A 30 0.47 -5.40 -2.69
CA THR A 30 0.53 -6.59 -1.84
C THR A 30 1.48 -6.32 -0.68
N HIS A 31 1.01 -6.54 0.54
CA HIS A 31 1.88 -6.53 1.71
C HIS A 31 2.96 -7.61 1.54
N PRO A 32 4.25 -7.30 1.74
CA PRO A 32 5.35 -8.21 1.37
C PRO A 32 5.42 -9.47 2.24
N VAL A 33 4.78 -9.45 3.42
CA VAL A 33 4.78 -10.58 4.36
C VAL A 33 3.35 -11.13 4.48
N PRO A 34 3.09 -12.39 4.09
CA PRO A 34 1.81 -13.02 4.32
C PRO A 34 1.61 -13.40 5.79
N VAL A 35 0.35 -13.52 6.19
CA VAL A 35 -0.03 -14.09 7.47
C VAL A 35 -0.05 -15.61 7.34
N GLN A 36 0.79 -16.30 8.12
CA GLN A 36 0.83 -17.76 8.11
C GLN A 36 -0.42 -18.34 8.79
N ALA A 37 -1.03 -19.33 8.14
CA ALA A 37 -2.22 -20.00 8.66
C ALA A 37 -1.87 -20.94 9.83
N HIS A 38 -0.86 -21.78 9.63
CA HIS A 38 -0.16 -22.50 10.70
C HIS A 38 0.72 -21.49 11.46
N PRO A 39 0.74 -21.37 12.81
CA PRO A 39 0.22 -22.18 13.92
C PRO A 39 -1.13 -21.70 14.51
N ASN A 40 -1.88 -20.85 13.80
CA ASN A 40 -3.10 -20.22 14.32
C ASN A 40 -4.37 -21.03 14.06
N ASP A 41 -4.22 -22.28 13.63
CA ASP A 41 -5.33 -23.17 13.35
C ASP A 41 -6.06 -23.54 14.63
N ARG A 42 -7.38 -23.46 14.58
CA ARG A 42 -8.29 -24.04 15.56
C ARG A 42 -9.27 -24.93 14.82
N ILE A 43 -9.59 -26.07 15.42
CA ILE A 43 -10.62 -26.96 14.90
C ILE A 43 -11.82 -26.80 15.80
N GLU A 44 -12.92 -26.29 15.23
CA GLU A 44 -14.22 -26.17 15.90
C GLU A 44 -15.21 -27.05 15.14
N GLY A 45 -15.55 -28.20 15.73
CA GLY A 45 -16.31 -29.26 15.04
C GLY A 45 -15.54 -29.76 13.81
N ASP A 46 -16.21 -29.76 12.65
CA ASP A 46 -15.61 -30.15 11.37
C ASP A 46 -14.97 -28.97 10.61
N GLN A 47 -14.95 -27.77 11.20
CA GLN A 47 -14.39 -26.57 10.58
C GLN A 47 -13.00 -26.24 11.14
N ARG A 48 -12.03 -26.09 10.23
CA ARG A 48 -10.73 -25.49 10.54
C ARG A 48 -10.84 -23.97 10.42
N MET A 49 -10.78 -23.29 11.55
CA MET A 49 -10.72 -21.84 11.66
C MET A 49 -9.27 -21.38 11.74
N VAL A 50 -8.98 -20.28 11.04
CA VAL A 50 -7.65 -19.66 11.08
C VAL A 50 -7.83 -18.18 11.32
N SER A 51 -7.09 -17.64 12.28
CA SER A 51 -7.04 -16.21 12.56
C SER A 51 -5.60 -15.72 12.48
N GLY A 52 -5.42 -14.43 12.23
CA GLY A 52 -4.08 -13.87 12.23
C GLY A 52 -4.12 -12.36 12.14
N LYS A 53 -2.95 -11.76 12.32
CA LYS A 53 -2.78 -10.31 12.34
C LYS A 53 -1.69 -9.91 11.36
N ALA A 54 -1.99 -8.91 10.55
CA ALA A 54 -1.01 -8.22 9.72
C ALA A 54 -0.87 -6.77 10.20
N THR A 55 0.33 -6.22 10.09
CA THR A 55 0.60 -4.81 10.35
C THR A 55 1.17 -4.20 9.07
N VAL A 56 0.40 -3.30 8.46
CA VAL A 56 0.76 -2.64 7.20
C VAL A 56 1.25 -1.24 7.50
N ALA A 57 2.43 -0.89 7.00
CA ALA A 57 2.92 0.49 7.04
C ALA A 57 2.23 1.32 5.95
N LEU A 58 1.52 2.37 6.36
CA LEU A 58 0.73 3.24 5.48
C LEU A 58 1.38 4.62 5.40
N GLN A 59 1.25 5.28 4.24
CA GLN A 59 1.68 6.66 4.07
C GLN A 59 0.71 7.62 4.78
N PRO A 60 1.20 8.76 5.29
CA PRO A 60 0.36 9.82 5.86
C PRO A 60 -0.64 10.38 4.84
N PHE A 61 -1.72 10.96 5.35
CA PHE A 61 -2.75 11.61 4.54
C PHE A 61 -3.25 10.73 3.39
N GLY A 62 -3.67 9.50 3.68
CA GLY A 62 -4.23 8.57 2.70
C GLY A 62 -5.51 7.93 3.18
N HIS A 63 -6.43 7.68 2.26
CA HIS A 63 -7.63 6.88 2.48
C HIS A 63 -7.41 5.47 1.92
N TYR A 64 -7.40 4.47 2.79
CA TYR A 64 -7.04 3.10 2.44
C TYR A 64 -8.23 2.15 2.50
N VAL A 65 -8.32 1.31 1.47
CA VAL A 65 -9.17 0.12 1.45
C VAL A 65 -8.30 -1.13 1.40
N PHE A 66 -8.79 -2.22 2.01
CA PHE A 66 -8.06 -3.48 2.12
C PHE A 66 -8.85 -4.63 1.50
N ARG A 67 -8.13 -5.64 1.02
CA ARG A 67 -8.68 -6.95 0.67
C ARG A 67 -7.72 -8.06 1.08
N VAL A 68 -8.26 -9.25 1.30
CA VAL A 68 -7.50 -10.42 1.69
C VAL A 68 -7.77 -11.55 0.71
N LEU A 69 -6.75 -12.32 0.37
CA LEU A 69 -6.88 -13.59 -0.36
C LEU A 69 -6.16 -14.69 0.40
N ALA A 70 -6.67 -15.91 0.29
CA ALA A 70 -6.05 -17.10 0.87
C ALA A 70 -5.26 -17.86 -0.20
N ARG A 71 -4.14 -18.47 0.18
CA ARG A 71 -3.31 -19.30 -0.69
C ARG A 71 -3.13 -20.69 -0.09
N ASN A 72 -3.31 -21.72 -0.91
CA ASN A 72 -2.99 -23.12 -0.59
C ASN A 72 -2.06 -23.73 -1.65
N GLY A 73 -1.87 -25.06 -1.62
CA GLY A 73 -1.06 -25.77 -2.62
C GLY A 73 -1.67 -25.86 -4.02
N VAL A 74 -2.92 -25.42 -4.20
CA VAL A 74 -3.58 -25.32 -5.52
C VAL A 74 -3.42 -23.92 -6.11
N GLY A 75 -3.56 -22.88 -5.28
CA GLY A 75 -3.40 -21.50 -5.73
C GLY A 75 -4.09 -20.49 -4.82
N ASP A 76 -4.48 -19.36 -5.42
CA ASP A 76 -5.10 -18.22 -4.74
C ASP A 76 -6.62 -18.29 -4.79
N SER A 77 -7.26 -17.92 -3.68
CA SER A 77 -8.70 -17.65 -3.65
C SER A 77 -9.03 -16.35 -4.37
N SER A 78 -10.31 -16.15 -4.66
CA SER A 78 -10.80 -14.80 -4.97
C SER A 78 -10.53 -13.85 -3.79
N PRO A 79 -10.17 -12.58 -4.04
CA PRO A 79 -9.97 -11.60 -2.97
C PRO A 79 -11.30 -11.17 -2.33
N THR A 80 -11.30 -11.03 -1.02
CA THR A 80 -12.43 -10.53 -0.23
C THR A 80 -12.12 -9.13 0.31
N ARG A 81 -12.99 -8.15 0.04
CA ARG A 81 -12.85 -6.79 0.59
C ARG A 81 -13.08 -6.76 2.09
N VAL A 82 -12.25 -6.01 2.80
CA VAL A 82 -12.48 -5.62 4.19
C VAL A 82 -13.53 -4.51 4.19
N LYS A 83 -14.49 -4.57 5.13
CA LYS A 83 -15.60 -3.61 5.19
C LYS A 83 -15.12 -2.21 5.58
N ASP A 84 -14.18 -2.13 6.51
CA ASP A 84 -13.70 -0.87 7.05
C ASP A 84 -12.59 -0.27 6.18
N SER A 85 -12.58 1.06 6.10
CA SER A 85 -11.48 1.84 5.52
C SER A 85 -10.62 2.47 6.61
N CYS A 86 -9.35 2.74 6.30
CA CYS A 86 -8.43 3.43 7.21
C CYS A 86 -8.05 4.80 6.64
N ILE A 87 -8.19 5.86 7.42
CA ILE A 87 -7.70 7.20 7.06
C ILE A 87 -6.49 7.51 7.93
N THR A 88 -5.34 7.77 7.32
CA THR A 88 -4.12 8.15 8.05
C THR A 88 -4.06 9.67 8.25
N PRO A 89 -3.60 10.13 9.43
CA PRO A 89 -3.46 11.56 9.69
C PRO A 89 -2.40 12.18 8.76
N PRO A 90 -2.49 13.50 8.49
CA PRO A 90 -1.43 14.21 7.78
C PRO A 90 -0.15 14.30 8.61
N LYS A 91 0.98 14.48 7.91
CA LYS A 91 2.32 14.65 8.48
C LYS A 91 3.07 15.71 7.67
N GLN A 92 4.07 16.35 8.27
CA GLN A 92 4.98 17.19 7.49
C GLN A 92 5.66 16.37 6.37
N PRO A 93 5.76 16.92 5.14
CA PRO A 93 6.54 16.30 4.07
C PRO A 93 8.00 16.07 4.51
N ASP A 94 8.53 14.88 4.24
CA ASP A 94 9.87 14.45 4.65
C ASP A 94 10.80 14.18 3.46
N ARG A 95 10.36 14.53 2.24
CA ARG A 95 11.09 14.34 0.99
C ARG A 95 11.02 15.57 0.09
N ASN A 96 12.08 15.76 -0.69
CA ASN A 96 12.20 16.79 -1.72
C ASN A 96 12.04 16.16 -3.11
N PRO A 97 11.61 16.93 -4.13
CA PRO A 97 11.51 16.41 -5.48
C PRO A 97 12.86 15.96 -6.04
N ALA A 98 12.85 14.88 -6.82
CA ALA A 98 14.04 14.36 -7.47
C ALA A 98 14.33 15.08 -8.80
N GLY A 99 15.57 14.97 -9.26
CA GLY A 99 15.98 15.49 -10.57
C GLY A 99 15.85 17.00 -10.70
N VAL A 100 16.25 17.73 -9.67
CA VAL A 100 16.28 19.20 -9.68
C VAL A 100 17.44 19.65 -10.57
N TRP A 101 17.16 20.48 -11.56
CA TRP A 101 18.16 21.15 -12.39
C TRP A 101 17.62 22.49 -12.89
N ALA A 102 18.51 23.38 -13.31
CA ALA A 102 18.14 24.68 -13.84
C ALA A 102 18.90 24.99 -15.12
N LYS A 103 18.31 25.82 -15.99
CA LYS A 103 18.96 26.39 -17.16
C LYS A 103 18.62 27.87 -17.31
N GLY A 104 19.57 28.66 -17.79
CA GLY A 104 19.28 29.98 -18.35
C GLY A 104 18.69 29.81 -19.75
N ALA A 105 17.55 30.44 -20.01
CA ALA A 105 16.93 30.51 -21.34
C ALA A 105 17.12 31.89 -21.99
N SER A 106 17.48 32.93 -21.21
CA SER A 106 17.87 34.28 -21.63
C SER A 106 18.79 34.90 -20.55
N PRO A 107 19.48 36.03 -20.82
CA PRO A 107 20.41 36.64 -19.86
C PRO A 107 19.81 37.02 -18.50
N GLU A 108 18.48 37.19 -18.43
CA GLU A 108 17.75 37.66 -17.23
C GLU A 108 16.78 36.61 -16.69
N ASN A 109 16.90 35.33 -17.09
CA ASN A 109 16.02 34.30 -16.57
C ASN A 109 16.75 33.03 -16.12
N MET A 110 16.05 32.28 -15.27
CA MET A 110 16.42 30.94 -14.86
C MET A 110 15.16 30.09 -14.82
N VAL A 111 15.18 28.96 -15.53
CA VAL A 111 14.09 27.98 -15.53
C VAL A 111 14.52 26.79 -14.69
N VAL A 112 13.77 26.49 -13.63
CA VAL A 112 14.02 25.37 -12.72
C VAL A 112 13.08 24.23 -13.06
N HIS A 113 13.63 23.03 -13.19
CA HIS A 113 12.91 21.80 -13.48
C HIS A 113 13.10 20.79 -12.36
N TRP A 114 12.07 19.99 -12.09
CA TRP A 114 12.11 18.87 -11.15
C TRP A 114 11.10 17.79 -11.56
N ARG A 115 11.23 16.59 -11.00
CA ARG A 115 10.22 15.53 -11.17
C ARG A 115 9.08 15.76 -10.18
N PRO A 116 7.81 15.75 -10.64
CA PRO A 116 6.66 15.82 -9.73
C PRO A 116 6.70 14.70 -8.69
N MET A 117 6.45 15.07 -7.44
CA MET A 117 6.33 14.13 -6.32
C MET A 117 5.02 13.34 -6.45
N PRO A 118 5.06 12.00 -6.30
CA PRO A 118 3.87 11.17 -6.38
C PRO A 118 2.94 11.44 -5.18
N ARG A 119 1.64 11.16 -5.33
CA ARG A 119 0.58 11.47 -4.33
C ARG A 119 0.89 10.89 -2.95
N GLU A 120 1.53 9.74 -2.91
CA GLU A 120 1.93 9.03 -1.70
C GLU A 120 2.98 9.77 -0.88
N GLU A 121 3.68 10.75 -1.47
CA GLU A 121 4.71 11.55 -0.79
C GLU A 121 4.22 12.97 -0.43
N TRP A 122 2.95 13.30 -0.68
CA TRP A 122 2.41 14.63 -0.38
C TRP A 122 2.19 14.84 1.12
N ASN A 123 1.91 13.78 1.86
CA ASN A 123 1.71 13.72 3.31
C ASN A 123 0.66 14.68 3.93
N GLY A 124 -0.03 15.52 3.15
CA GLY A 124 -1.00 16.48 3.64
C GLY A 124 -1.76 17.23 2.54
N GLN A 125 -2.74 18.03 2.97
CA GLN A 125 -3.50 18.91 2.08
C GLN A 125 -2.63 20.09 1.60
N ASN A 126 -3.00 20.70 0.47
CA ASN A 126 -2.35 21.89 -0.09
C ASN A 126 -0.84 21.69 -0.35
N PHE A 127 -0.45 20.50 -0.83
CA PHE A 127 0.92 20.21 -1.21
C PHE A 127 1.42 21.22 -2.26
N HIS A 128 2.61 21.79 -2.02
CA HIS A 128 3.23 22.78 -2.91
C HIS A 128 4.76 22.74 -2.79
N TYR A 129 5.43 23.24 -3.82
CA TYR A 129 6.89 23.37 -3.83
C TYR A 129 7.30 24.78 -3.39
N LYS A 130 8.40 24.88 -2.63
CA LYS A 130 9.05 26.15 -2.29
C LYS A 130 10.41 26.23 -2.98
N ILE A 131 10.57 27.19 -3.89
CA ILE A 131 11.82 27.39 -4.63
C ILE A 131 12.64 28.46 -3.90
N ARG A 132 13.90 28.15 -3.60
CA ARG A 132 14.88 29.08 -3.05
C ARG A 132 16.13 29.05 -3.92
N TYR A 133 16.65 30.21 -4.28
CA TYR A 133 17.86 30.36 -5.08
C TYR A 133 18.69 31.55 -4.57
N VAL A 134 19.98 31.52 -4.85
CA VAL A 134 20.92 32.62 -4.59
C VAL A 134 21.72 32.83 -5.87
N ILE A 135 21.86 34.08 -6.28
CA ILE A 135 22.75 34.47 -7.38
C ILE A 135 24.11 34.74 -6.72
N SER A 136 25.11 33.94 -7.07
CA SER A 136 26.50 34.08 -6.59
C SER A 136 27.33 34.91 -7.55
#